data_AF-A0A7S1RWI7-F1
#
_entry.id   AF-A0A7S1RWI7-F1
#
_cell.length_a   1.000
_cell.length_b   1.000
_cell.length_c   1.000
_cell.angle_alpha   90.00
_cell.angle_beta   90.00
_cell.angle_gamma   90.00
#
_symmetry.space_group_name_H-M   'P 1'
#
loop_
_entity.id
_entity.type
_entity.pdbx_description
1 polymer ?
#
loop_
_entity_poly.entity_id
_entity_poly.type
_entity_poly.pdbx_seq_one_letter_code
_entity_poly.pdbx_strand_id
1 'polypeptide(L)'
;AAAKACCEGWQWRAALGLLDDARRCGVRANAFVLAPVVHACSRGQAWEHAIDLLALMRRHRPPDALWYEAAARACNLSRRWEEVLWLLADMHSGQLQPTRVFMANFLSSVPGGSPAALRHAVSA
;
A
#
# COMPACT_ATOMS: atom_id res chain seq x y z
N ALA A 1 -3.55 2.85 -22.82
CA ALA A 1 -2.29 3.64 -22.81
C ALA A 1 -2.06 4.37 -21.48
N ALA A 2 -3.07 5.04 -20.88
CA ALA A 2 -2.90 5.78 -19.62
C ALA A 2 -2.45 4.93 -18.41
N ALA A 3 -3.03 3.73 -18.21
CA ALA A 3 -2.64 2.87 -17.08
C ALA A 3 -1.18 2.36 -17.15
N LYS A 4 -0.61 2.22 -18.35
CA LYS A 4 0.78 1.77 -18.54
C LYS A 4 1.78 2.90 -18.25
N ALA A 5 1.44 4.14 -18.60
CA ALA A 5 2.25 5.31 -18.30
C ALA A 5 2.39 5.57 -16.78
N CYS A 6 1.35 5.28 -15.99
CA CYS A 6 1.40 5.33 -14.53
C CYS A 6 2.31 4.26 -13.91
N CYS A 7 2.47 3.10 -14.57
CA CYS A 7 3.32 2.03 -14.07
C CYS A 7 4.81 2.29 -14.30
N GLU A 8 5.16 3.00 -15.38
CA GLU A 8 6.56 3.20 -15.81
C GLU A 8 7.17 4.51 -15.28
N GLY A 9 6.36 5.52 -14.96
CA GLY A 9 6.83 6.79 -14.39
C GLY A 9 6.49 6.92 -12.92
N TRP A 10 7.35 7.60 -12.16
CA TRP A 10 7.15 8.04 -10.76
C TRP A 10 5.95 9.02 -10.58
N GLN A 11 4.93 8.92 -11.43
CA GLN A 11 3.83 9.86 -11.56
C GLN A 11 2.62 9.42 -10.74
N TRP A 12 2.83 9.10 -9.46
CA TRP A 12 1.74 8.85 -8.52
C TRP A 12 0.75 10.03 -8.49
N ARG A 13 1.26 11.26 -8.65
CA ARG A 13 0.45 12.49 -8.80
C ARG A 13 -0.48 12.45 -10.02
N ALA A 14 0.00 12.03 -11.18
CA ALA A 14 -0.82 11.93 -12.38
C ALA A 14 -1.85 10.78 -12.26
N ALA A 15 -1.46 9.67 -11.64
CA ALA A 15 -2.37 8.56 -11.38
C ALA A 15 -3.51 8.95 -10.43
N LEU A 16 -3.22 9.75 -9.39
CA LEU A 16 -4.23 10.32 -8.50
C LEU A 16 -5.13 11.34 -9.21
N GLY A 17 -4.55 12.21 -10.05
CA GLY A 17 -5.33 13.13 -10.87
C GLY A 17 -6.32 12.40 -11.77
N LEU A 18 -5.89 11.31 -12.42
CA LEU A 18 -6.77 10.45 -13.21
C LEU A 18 -7.86 9.76 -12.37
N LEU A 19 -7.56 9.40 -11.13
CA LEU A 19 -8.55 8.84 -10.21
C LEU A 19 -9.61 9.89 -9.82
N ASP A 20 -9.20 11.12 -9.56
CA ASP A 20 -10.10 12.23 -9.25
C ASP A 20 -10.97 12.61 -10.45
N ASP A 21 -10.39 12.64 -11.66
CA ASP A 21 -11.14 12.86 -12.89
C ASP A 21 -12.13 11.72 -13.15
N ALA A 22 -11.73 10.46 -12.95
CA ALA A 22 -12.62 9.31 -13.06
C ALA A 22 -13.79 9.41 -12.07
N ARG A 23 -13.53 9.83 -10.82
CA ARG A 23 -14.57 10.10 -9.81
C ARG A 23 -15.52 11.22 -10.24
N ARG A 24 -15.00 12.32 -10.80
CA ARG A 24 -15.80 13.44 -11.32
C ARG A 24 -16.68 13.03 -12.49
N CYS A 25 -16.20 12.12 -13.33
CA CYS A 25 -16.98 11.53 -14.43
C CYS A 25 -17.97 10.45 -13.96
N GLY A 26 -18.13 10.22 -12.65
CA GLY A 26 -19.06 9.23 -12.10
C GLY A 26 -18.59 7.78 -12.25
N VAL A 27 -17.32 7.55 -12.62
CA VAL A 27 -16.76 6.20 -12.68
C VAL A 27 -16.58 5.69 -11.26
N ARG A 28 -17.27 4.61 -10.93
CA ARG A 28 -17.18 3.99 -9.61
C ARG A 28 -15.75 3.44 -9.42
N ALA A 29 -15.06 3.94 -8.40
CA ALA A 29 -13.74 3.45 -8.03
C ALA A 29 -13.85 1.95 -7.71
N ASN A 30 -13.14 1.14 -8.49
CA ASN A 30 -13.08 -0.31 -8.34
C ASN A 30 -11.62 -0.76 -8.34
N ALA A 31 -11.37 -2.04 -8.06
CA ALA A 31 -10.01 -2.58 -8.01
C ALA A 31 -9.21 -2.32 -9.30
N PHE A 32 -9.87 -2.32 -10.47
CA PHE A 32 -9.23 -2.09 -11.75
C PHE A 32 -8.72 -0.64 -11.90
N VAL A 33 -9.50 0.34 -11.44
CA VAL A 33 -9.12 1.77 -11.47
C VAL A 33 -8.06 2.06 -10.40
N LEU A 34 -8.17 1.46 -9.21
CA LEU A 34 -7.31 1.76 -8.07
C LEU A 34 -5.95 1.02 -8.12
N ALA A 35 -5.87 -0.16 -8.75
CA ALA A 35 -4.64 -0.96 -8.82
C ALA A 35 -3.45 -0.24 -9.49
N PRO A 36 -3.58 0.42 -10.65
CA PRO A 36 -2.47 1.17 -11.24
C PRO A 36 -2.06 2.37 -10.37
N VAL A 37 -3.00 2.99 -9.65
CA VAL A 37 -2.72 4.11 -8.74
C VAL A 37 -1.90 3.64 -7.54
N VAL A 38 -2.29 2.52 -6.91
CA VAL A 38 -1.55 2.00 -5.74
C VAL A 38 -0.14 1.55 -6.12
N HIS A 39 0.04 0.99 -7.33
CA HIS A 39 1.37 0.64 -7.84
C HIS A 39 2.24 1.88 -8.08
N ALA A 40 1.66 2.94 -8.62
CA ALA A 40 2.35 4.22 -8.80
C ALA A 40 2.72 4.86 -7.45
N CYS A 41 1.82 4.87 -6.46
CA CYS A 41 2.10 5.34 -5.09
C CYS A 41 3.23 4.54 -4.43
N SER A 42 3.22 3.22 -4.61
CA SER A 42 4.25 2.32 -4.10
C SER A 42 5.64 2.61 -4.68
N ARG A 43 5.74 2.90 -5.99
CA ARG A 43 6.99 3.31 -6.63
C ARG A 43 7.40 4.75 -6.29
N GLY A 44 6.41 5.61 -6.10
CA GLY A 44 6.57 7.04 -5.85
C GLY A 44 6.84 7.43 -4.41
N GLN A 45 6.98 6.47 -3.48
CA GLN A 45 7.16 6.71 -2.04
C GLN A 45 6.01 7.54 -1.41
N ALA A 46 4.81 7.47 -2.01
CA ALA A 46 3.64 8.20 -1.54
C ALA A 46 2.84 7.31 -0.57
N TRP A 47 3.41 7.05 0.61
CA TRP A 47 2.87 6.11 1.60
C TRP A 47 1.48 6.52 2.12
N GLU A 48 1.27 7.81 2.41
CA GLU A 48 -0.03 8.36 2.87
C GLU A 48 -1.15 8.02 1.88
N HIS A 49 -0.88 8.25 0.60
CA HIS A 49 -1.84 8.00 -0.48
C HIS A 49 -2.06 6.50 -0.69
N ALA A 50 -1.03 5.66 -0.47
CA ALA A 50 -1.19 4.21 -0.54
C ALA A 50 -2.10 3.68 0.59
N ILE A 51 -1.99 4.24 1.80
CA ILE A 51 -2.88 3.92 2.93
C ILE A 51 -4.30 4.41 2.66
N ASP A 52 -4.47 5.64 2.15
CA ASP A 52 -5.78 6.18 1.79
C ASP A 52 -6.47 5.34 0.71
N LEU A 53 -5.72 4.87 -0.29
CA LEU A 53 -6.23 3.97 -1.33
C LEU A 53 -6.65 2.61 -0.75
N LEU A 54 -5.90 2.08 0.22
CA LEU A 54 -6.25 0.84 0.92
C LEU A 54 -7.53 1.01 1.75
N ALA A 55 -7.67 2.13 2.45
CA ALA A 55 -8.89 2.49 3.18
C ALA A 55 -10.09 2.70 2.24
N LEU A 56 -9.87 3.31 1.07
CA LEU A 56 -10.90 3.47 0.05
C LEU A 56 -11.35 2.12 -0.52
N MET A 57 -10.40 1.23 -0.78
CA MET A 57 -10.69 -0.13 -1.24
C MET A 57 -11.55 -0.89 -0.24
N ARG A 58 -11.22 -0.82 1.06
CA ARG A 58 -12.00 -1.44 2.14
C ARG A 58 -13.49 -1.09 2.12
N ARG A 59 -13.83 0.15 1.74
CA ARG A 59 -15.24 0.60 1.63
C ARG A 59 -16.00 -0.07 0.48
N HIS A 60 -15.30 -0.63 -0.50
CA HIS A 60 -15.90 -1.27 -1.67
C HIS A 60 -15.80 -2.78 -1.65
N ARG A 61 -14.67 -3.33 -1.17
CA ARG A 61 -14.41 -4.77 -1.03
C ARG A 61 -13.30 -5.02 -0.02
N PRO A 62 -13.25 -6.23 0.59
CA PRO A 62 -12.09 -6.63 1.38
C PRO A 62 -10.81 -6.49 0.53
N PRO A 63 -9.78 -5.79 1.04
CA PRO A 63 -8.51 -5.64 0.36
C PRO A 63 -7.76 -6.96 0.38
N ASP A 64 -7.30 -7.40 -0.79
CA ASP A 64 -6.41 -8.55 -0.90
C ASP A 64 -4.98 -8.21 -0.43
N ALA A 65 -4.16 -9.25 -0.26
CA ALA A 65 -2.75 -9.12 0.11
C ALA A 65 -1.96 -8.13 -0.77
N LEU A 66 -2.30 -8.01 -2.06
CA LEU A 66 -1.67 -7.07 -2.99
C LEU A 66 -1.74 -5.60 -2.51
N TRP A 67 -2.85 -5.20 -1.89
CA TRP A 67 -3.02 -3.83 -1.41
C TRP A 67 -2.10 -3.53 -0.23
N TYR A 68 -2.01 -4.47 0.71
CA TYR A 68 -1.09 -4.39 1.85
C TYR A 68 0.37 -4.41 1.39
N GLU A 69 0.72 -5.23 0.39
CA GLU A 69 2.06 -5.25 -0.18
C GLU A 69 2.44 -3.91 -0.80
N ALA A 70 1.54 -3.30 -1.58
CA ALA A 70 1.79 -2.01 -2.22
C ALA A 70 2.00 -0.89 -1.19
N ALA A 71 1.15 -0.86 -0.15
CA ALA A 71 1.25 0.08 0.96
C ALA A 71 2.53 -0.16 1.78
N ALA A 72 2.84 -1.40 2.16
CA ALA A 72 4.05 -1.76 2.89
C ALA A 72 5.32 -1.38 2.14
N ARG A 73 5.34 -1.57 0.82
CA ARG A 73 6.46 -1.14 -0.03
C ARG A 73 6.58 0.39 -0.08
N ALA A 74 5.47 1.13 -0.17
CA ALA A 74 5.48 2.59 -0.13
C ALA A 74 6.05 3.11 1.21
N CYS A 75 5.60 2.52 2.32
CA CYS A 75 6.06 2.84 3.67
C CYS A 75 7.54 2.50 3.87
N ASN A 76 8.00 1.34 3.37
CA ASN A 76 9.40 0.93 3.41
C ASN A 76 10.31 1.96 2.73
N LEU A 77 9.99 2.33 1.48
CA LEU A 77 10.79 3.29 0.73
C LEU A 77 10.79 4.69 1.37
N SER A 78 9.73 5.00 2.13
CA SER A 78 9.59 6.24 2.89
C SER A 78 10.19 6.17 4.31
N ARG A 79 10.82 5.04 4.68
CA ARG A 79 11.37 4.75 6.03
C ARG A 79 10.34 4.84 7.16
N ARG A 80 9.07 4.57 6.87
CA ARG A 80 7.93 4.58 7.83
C ARG A 80 7.62 3.16 8.29
N TRP A 81 8.50 2.57 9.09
CA TRP A 81 8.35 1.18 9.55
C TRP A 81 7.18 0.99 10.53
N GLU A 82 6.85 2.02 11.31
CA GLU A 82 5.69 2.04 12.23
C GLU A 82 4.38 1.79 11.47
N GLU A 83 4.23 2.40 10.29
CA GLU A 83 3.05 2.20 9.44
C GLU A 83 2.99 0.77 8.88
N VAL A 84 4.14 0.14 8.61
CA VAL A 84 4.19 -1.26 8.15
C VAL A 84 3.76 -2.22 9.26
N LEU A 85 4.07 -1.90 10.52
CA LEU A 85 3.58 -2.67 11.67
C LEU A 85 2.08 -2.58 11.84
N TRP A 86 1.53 -1.37 11.72
CA TRP A 86 0.09 -1.17 11.74
C TRP A 86 -0.58 -1.95 10.62
N LEU A 87 -0.03 -1.91 9.40
CA LEU A 87 -0.53 -2.71 8.26
C LEU A 87 -0.46 -4.22 8.52
N LEU A 88 0.57 -4.71 9.23
CA LEU A 88 0.70 -6.13 9.59
C LEU A 88 -0.39 -6.55 10.59
N ALA A 89 -0.60 -5.76 11.64
CA ALA A 89 -1.64 -6.01 12.63
C ALA A 89 -3.05 -5.96 12.00
N ASP A 90 -3.27 -4.95 11.15
CA ASP A 90 -4.51 -4.76 10.41
C ASP A 90 -4.79 -5.94 9.46
N MET A 91 -3.77 -6.45 8.76
CA MET A 91 -3.88 -7.63 7.91
C MET A 91 -4.18 -8.91 8.72
N HIS A 92 -3.56 -9.06 9.90
CA HIS A 92 -3.85 -10.17 10.81
C HIS A 92 -5.29 -10.14 11.34
N SER A 93 -5.80 -8.96 11.69
CA SER A 93 -7.20 -8.77 12.10
C SER A 93 -8.19 -9.11 10.98
N GLY A 94 -7.80 -8.88 9.73
CA GLY A 94 -8.54 -9.29 8.54
C GLY A 94 -8.40 -10.78 8.20
N GLN A 95 -7.77 -11.60 9.05
CA GLN A 95 -7.45 -13.01 8.81
C GLN A 95 -6.64 -13.26 7.53
N LEU A 96 -5.89 -12.25 7.07
CA LEU A 96 -5.04 -12.33 5.89
C LEU A 96 -3.62 -12.69 6.32
N GLN A 97 -3.03 -13.67 5.63
CA GLN A 97 -1.67 -14.10 5.88
C GLN A 97 -0.68 -13.16 5.18
N PRO A 98 0.37 -12.69 5.88
CA PRO A 98 1.42 -11.90 5.24
C PRO A 98 2.15 -12.71 4.18
N THR A 99 2.26 -12.15 2.98
CA THR A 99 3.01 -12.76 1.89
C THR A 99 4.51 -12.57 2.09
N ARG A 100 5.31 -13.33 1.33
CA ARG A 100 6.78 -13.18 1.35
C ARG A 100 7.23 -11.76 0.97
N VAL A 101 6.52 -11.11 0.05
CA VAL A 101 6.83 -9.74 -0.39
C VAL A 101 6.55 -8.75 0.73
N PHE A 102 5.40 -8.86 1.40
CA PHE A 102 5.09 -8.04 2.56
C PHE A 102 6.15 -8.20 3.65
N MET A 103 6.48 -9.45 4.00
CA MET A 103 7.48 -9.75 5.03
C MET A 103 8.87 -9.21 4.68
N ALA A 104 9.29 -9.28 3.41
CA ALA A 104 10.56 -8.71 2.96
C ALA A 104 10.60 -7.18 3.12
N ASN A 105 9.51 -6.49 2.74
CA ASN A 105 9.38 -5.05 2.92
C ASN A 105 9.29 -4.65 4.40
N PHE A 106 8.71 -5.50 5.24
CA PHE A 106 8.68 -5.28 6.68
C PHE A 106 10.07 -5.43 7.31
N LEU A 107 10.76 -6.53 7.05
CA LEU A 107 12.10 -6.79 7.60
C LEU A 107 13.13 -5.72 7.18
N SER A 108 13.00 -5.19 5.98
CA SER A 108 13.91 -4.15 5.47
C SER A 108 13.54 -2.74 5.93
N SER A 109 12.34 -2.50 6.47
CA SER A 109 11.96 -1.19 7.00
C SER A 109 12.44 -0.98 8.44
N VAL A 110 12.60 -2.05 9.22
CA VAL A 110 13.02 -2.00 10.63
C VAL A 110 14.50 -1.57 10.75
N PRO A 111 14.80 -0.41 11.37
CA PRO A 111 16.18 0.04 11.54
C PRO A 111 16.90 -0.82 12.59
N GLY A 112 17.91 -1.57 12.14
CA GLY A 112 18.65 -2.51 12.98
C GLY A 112 17.88 -3.82 13.12
N GLY A 113 18.33 -4.88 12.42
CA GLY A 113 17.70 -6.20 12.35
C GLY A 113 17.70 -7.01 13.65
N SER A 114 17.34 -6.38 14.76
CA SER A 114 17.24 -6.95 16.09
C SER A 114 15.94 -7.75 16.20
N PRO A 115 15.98 -9.08 16.40
CA PRO A 115 14.78 -9.90 16.64
C PRO A 115 13.96 -9.44 17.85
N ALA A 116 14.53 -8.62 18.74
CA ALA A 116 13.87 -8.05 19.90
C ALA A 116 12.82 -6.98 19.55
N ALA A 117 13.07 -6.14 18.54
CA ALA A 117 12.09 -5.15 18.06
C ALA A 117 10.90 -5.85 17.39
N LEU A 118 11.17 -6.93 16.65
CA LEU A 118 10.16 -7.80 16.06
C LEU A 118 9.30 -8.51 17.12
N ARG A 119 9.90 -8.96 18.22
CA ARG A 119 9.16 -9.59 19.33
C ARG A 119 8.21 -8.63 20.01
N HIS A 120 8.63 -7.39 20.28
CA HIS A 120 7.76 -6.37 20.88
C HIS A 120 6.63 -5.93 19.96
N ALA A 121 6.89 -5.84 18.66
CA ALA A 121 5.91 -5.33 17.71
C ALA A 121 4.87 -6.38 17.26
N VAL A 122 5.15 -7.68 17.46
CA VAL A 122 4.21 -8.78 17.23
C VAL A 122 3.45 -9.19 18.51
N SER A 123 3.92 -8.76 19.69
CA SER A 123 3.32 -9.09 20.99
C SER A 123 2.40 -7.99 21.56
N ALA A 124 2.20 -6.89 20.85
CA ALA A 124 1.30 -5.79 21.22
C ALA A 124 0.11 -5.76 20.25
#